data_AF-A0A428UKZ5-F1
#
_entry.id   AF-A0A428UKZ5-F1
#
_cell.length_a   1.000
_cell.length_b   1.000
_cell.length_c   1.000
_cell.angle_alpha   90.00
_cell.angle_beta   90.00
_cell.angle_gamma   90.00
#
_symmetry.space_group_name_H-M   'P 1'
#
loop_
_entity.id
_entity.type
_entity.pdbx_description
1 polymer ?
#
loop_
_entity_poly.entity_id
_entity_poly.type
_entity_poly.pdbx_seq_one_letter_code
_entity_poly.pdbx_strand_id
1 'polypeptide(L)'
;MGVTGSGKSNFLQHLVGMEGEKGPVVGHSLSSCRFTISGLGRFTYNTSGTQKTEMYECRLGKKQLVFFDTPGFDDTYRGDADVLADVAQVLSSSYKNNLKLNGIIYLHRIKDERMTNAIMRNLTMFRSLCGDAAFQNVVLATTFWDELQDQSKGENREQQLLARGEWWGYMTSKGSKNMRFHNTRESALNIISKVIDLDIVTLQVQEEMVNRGLEVDQTTAGETLNSELVEQRKAFEKALQTLHHEKEQAKRDHDVHLQEIIETLELEKMTLLQEIESEQAALHADRREERRRMEQEFYDEKLRLERMVQETLAESVRIKEETETEAREDRRRLKAEFDGKLNEFSEQQSQEMQKAIREFEQRLAAEKEEGHRRVREALEHSDIVIRDLKSSMNRSRREDRKKYEDEIKKIKERQREVTEQSERWTDDMERINRKILATQVKKRHTKQKDQKGIQSKIDKLKEQKKSKTQNFWSRIGALAGVGSLLLAALA
;
A
#
# COMPACT_ATOMS: atom_id res chain seq x y z
N MET A 1 -20.65 22.23 -16.65
CA MET A 1 -21.54 23.10 -17.46
C MET A 1 -22.86 23.36 -16.73
N GLY A 2 -23.61 24.38 -17.15
CA GLY A 2 -24.91 24.80 -16.59
C GLY A 2 -25.01 26.31 -16.45
N VAL A 3 -26.20 26.83 -16.18
CA VAL A 3 -26.48 28.28 -16.04
C VAL A 3 -25.62 28.99 -14.98
N THR A 4 -25.52 30.31 -15.08
CA THR A 4 -24.84 31.14 -14.09
C THR A 4 -25.42 30.91 -12.69
N GLY A 5 -24.53 30.75 -11.69
CA GLY A 5 -24.92 30.48 -10.31
C GLY A 5 -25.43 29.06 -10.01
N SER A 6 -25.32 28.10 -10.94
CA SER A 6 -25.75 26.70 -10.70
C SER A 6 -24.90 25.90 -9.73
N GLY A 7 -23.77 26.45 -9.26
CA GLY A 7 -22.86 25.82 -8.30
C GLY A 7 -21.66 25.10 -8.92
N LYS A 8 -21.28 25.40 -10.17
CA LYS A 8 -20.13 24.78 -10.88
C LYS A 8 -18.81 24.91 -10.12
N SER A 9 -18.43 26.15 -9.81
CA SER A 9 -17.17 26.41 -9.09
C SER A 9 -17.22 25.92 -7.64
N ASN A 10 -18.39 25.98 -6.99
CA ASN A 10 -18.59 25.39 -5.65
C ASN A 10 -18.43 23.86 -5.66
N PHE A 11 -18.96 23.18 -6.68
CA PHE A 11 -18.76 21.74 -6.86
C PHE A 11 -17.28 21.39 -7.00
N LEU A 12 -16.51 22.16 -7.80
CA LEU A 12 -15.06 21.97 -7.91
C LEU A 12 -14.34 22.23 -6.59
N GLN A 13 -14.74 23.25 -5.84
CA GLN A 13 -14.15 23.54 -4.54
C GLN A 13 -14.27 22.36 -3.56
N HIS A 14 -15.41 21.69 -3.52
CA HIS A 14 -15.58 20.50 -2.69
C HIS A 14 -14.66 19.34 -3.11
N LEU A 15 -14.26 19.27 -4.38
CA LEU A 15 -13.32 18.26 -4.88
C LEU A 15 -11.86 18.59 -4.58
N VAL A 16 -11.50 19.87 -4.69
CA VAL A 16 -10.11 20.34 -4.53
C VAL A 16 -9.83 20.96 -3.16
N GLY A 17 -10.74 20.81 -2.19
CA GLY A 17 -10.51 21.08 -0.78
C GLY A 17 -10.53 22.56 -0.37
N MET A 18 -11.04 22.82 0.83
CA MET A 18 -10.77 24.05 1.59
C MET A 18 -9.54 23.84 2.49
N GLU A 19 -8.80 24.92 2.75
CA GLU A 19 -7.64 24.93 3.67
C GLU A 19 -7.97 24.18 4.97
N GLY A 20 -7.16 23.17 5.31
CA GLY A 20 -7.16 22.53 6.64
C GLY A 20 -7.38 21.02 6.68
N GLU A 21 -7.96 20.41 5.64
CA GLU A 21 -8.03 18.94 5.52
C GLU A 21 -7.06 18.44 4.45
N LYS A 22 -6.56 17.21 4.61
CA LYS A 22 -5.69 16.51 3.63
C LYS A 22 -6.47 16.25 2.33
N GLY A 23 -6.70 17.30 1.55
CA GLY A 23 -7.30 17.28 0.21
C GLY A 23 -6.30 17.76 -0.85
N PRO A 24 -6.52 17.40 -2.12
CA PRO A 24 -5.65 17.80 -3.22
C PRO A 24 -5.64 19.32 -3.36
N VAL A 25 -4.50 19.92 -3.70
CA VAL A 25 -4.25 21.37 -3.68
C VAL A 25 -4.54 21.99 -5.05
N VAL A 26 -5.34 23.06 -5.13
CA VAL A 26 -5.55 23.86 -6.35
C VAL A 26 -4.36 24.78 -6.61
N GLY A 27 -3.86 24.78 -7.84
CA GLY A 27 -3.15 25.92 -8.41
C GLY A 27 -4.06 26.63 -9.41
N HIS A 28 -4.28 27.92 -9.24
CA HIS A 28 -4.72 28.77 -10.36
C HIS A 28 -3.48 29.06 -11.20
N SER A 29 -3.52 28.79 -12.50
CA SER A 29 -3.13 29.75 -13.54
C SER A 29 -2.93 29.09 -14.91
N LEU A 30 -3.25 29.87 -15.96
CA LEU A 30 -2.64 29.78 -17.28
C LEU A 30 -1.21 30.39 -17.32
N SER A 31 -0.59 30.66 -16.15
CA SER A 31 0.74 31.26 -16.04
C SER A 31 1.23 31.25 -14.59
N SER A 32 1.84 30.15 -14.17
CA SER A 32 2.83 29.99 -13.08
C SER A 32 2.72 28.62 -12.40
N CYS A 33 3.79 27.84 -12.57
CA CYS A 33 4.12 26.72 -11.71
C CYS A 33 4.54 27.25 -10.31
N ARG A 34 4.09 26.62 -9.20
CA ARG A 34 4.98 26.21 -8.07
C ARG A 34 4.31 25.43 -6.91
N PHE A 35 4.73 24.16 -6.81
CA PHE A 35 5.13 23.33 -5.65
C PHE A 35 4.17 22.88 -4.51
N THR A 36 4.42 21.62 -4.13
CA THR A 36 4.59 20.99 -2.82
C THR A 36 4.10 21.70 -1.55
N ILE A 37 3.40 20.91 -0.73
CA ILE A 37 2.86 21.17 0.61
C ILE A 37 3.73 22.11 1.47
N SER A 38 3.31 23.37 1.56
CA SER A 38 3.48 24.22 2.75
C SER A 38 2.75 25.56 2.58
N GLY A 39 1.62 25.74 3.26
CA GLY A 39 1.12 27.06 3.70
C GLY A 39 0.37 27.93 2.68
N LEU A 40 -0.85 28.35 3.09
CA LEU A 40 -1.66 29.47 2.63
C LEU A 40 -1.67 29.80 1.12
N GLY A 41 -2.70 29.31 0.43
CA GLY A 41 -3.02 29.69 -0.94
C GLY A 41 -4.45 30.22 -1.01
N ARG A 42 -4.61 31.55 -1.00
CA ARG A 42 -5.89 32.26 -1.11
C ARG A 42 -6.58 31.92 -2.44
N PHE A 43 -7.75 31.28 -2.39
CA PHE A 43 -8.76 31.42 -3.43
C PHE A 43 -9.19 32.89 -3.47
N THR A 44 -8.88 33.60 -4.55
CA THR A 44 -9.42 34.95 -4.75
C THR A 44 -10.73 34.79 -5.51
N TYR A 45 -11.85 34.87 -4.80
CA TYR A 45 -13.14 35.08 -5.44
C TYR A 45 -13.20 36.52 -5.94
N ASN A 46 -13.46 36.66 -7.23
CA ASN A 46 -14.31 37.74 -7.66
C ASN A 46 -15.75 37.26 -7.48
N THR A 47 -16.60 38.09 -6.89
CA THR A 47 -18.05 37.86 -6.77
C THR A 47 -18.76 37.93 -8.14
N SER A 48 -18.03 38.24 -9.22
CA SER A 48 -18.45 38.08 -10.61
C SER A 48 -18.11 36.66 -11.07
N GLY A 49 -19.09 35.95 -11.66
CA GLY A 49 -18.95 34.55 -12.07
C GLY A 49 -17.75 34.28 -12.99
N THR A 50 -17.44 32.99 -13.20
CA THR A 50 -16.39 32.52 -14.10
C THR A 50 -16.57 33.14 -15.49
N GLN A 51 -15.68 34.05 -15.89
CA GLN A 51 -15.82 34.81 -17.14
C GLN A 51 -15.21 34.10 -18.36
N LYS A 52 -14.33 33.12 -18.16
CA LYS A 52 -13.69 32.32 -19.20
C LYS A 52 -13.58 30.88 -18.75
N THR A 53 -13.49 29.95 -19.69
CA THR A 53 -13.31 28.54 -19.38
C THR A 53 -11.91 28.31 -18.80
N GLU A 54 -11.84 27.76 -17.59
CA GLU A 54 -10.59 27.57 -16.85
C GLU A 54 -10.34 26.09 -16.57
N MET A 55 -9.06 25.72 -16.58
CA MET A 55 -8.63 24.35 -16.30
C MET A 55 -8.20 24.20 -14.84
N TYR A 56 -8.70 23.15 -14.18
CA TYR A 56 -8.38 22.79 -12.80
C TYR A 56 -7.84 21.36 -12.74
N GLU A 57 -6.82 21.16 -11.93
CA GLU A 57 -6.19 19.85 -11.76
C GLU A 57 -6.35 19.34 -10.34
N CYS A 58 -6.63 18.05 -10.18
CA CYS A 58 -6.56 17.41 -8.89
C CYS A 58 -6.15 15.95 -9.01
N ARG A 59 -5.64 15.38 -7.92
CA ARG A 59 -5.24 13.98 -7.86
C ARG A 59 -6.21 13.20 -6.98
N LEU A 60 -6.81 12.15 -7.54
CA LEU A 60 -7.65 11.21 -6.81
C LEU A 60 -7.00 9.82 -6.81
N GLY A 61 -6.34 9.49 -5.70
CA GLY A 61 -5.52 8.29 -5.59
C GLY A 61 -4.36 8.29 -6.59
N LYS A 62 -4.40 7.36 -7.55
CA LYS A 62 -3.38 7.24 -8.62
C LYS A 62 -3.77 7.94 -9.92
N LYS A 63 -4.97 8.50 -10.01
CA LYS A 63 -5.47 9.16 -11.22
C LYS A 63 -5.25 10.68 -11.12
N GLN A 64 -4.74 11.26 -12.19
CA GLN A 64 -4.75 12.71 -12.41
C GLN A 64 -6.07 13.09 -13.07
N LEU A 65 -6.76 14.07 -12.50
CA LEU A 65 -8.02 14.59 -13.00
C LEU A 65 -7.82 16.01 -13.50
N VAL A 66 -8.40 16.30 -14.65
CA VAL A 66 -8.43 17.62 -15.26
C VAL A 66 -9.90 18.00 -15.43
N PHE A 67 -10.28 19.15 -14.90
CA PHE A 67 -11.61 19.72 -14.98
C PHE A 67 -11.56 20.99 -15.80
N PHE A 68 -12.62 21.22 -16.57
CA PHE A 68 -12.86 22.49 -17.23
C PHE A 68 -14.05 23.15 -16.54
N ASP A 69 -13.81 24.23 -15.79
CA ASP A 69 -14.89 25.08 -15.29
C ASP A 69 -15.29 26.02 -16.42
N THR A 70 -16.56 25.97 -16.81
CA THR A 70 -17.08 26.78 -17.92
C THR A 70 -17.82 27.99 -17.37
N PRO A 71 -17.82 29.13 -18.10
CA PRO A 71 -18.77 30.20 -17.82
C PRO A 71 -20.20 29.65 -17.78
N GLY A 72 -21.07 30.33 -17.03
CA GLY A 72 -22.51 30.10 -17.17
C GLY A 72 -23.00 30.72 -18.47
N PHE A 73 -23.96 30.05 -19.12
CA PHE A 73 -24.82 30.73 -20.08
C PHE A 73 -25.85 31.54 -19.29
N ASP A 74 -26.37 32.62 -19.87
CA ASP A 74 -27.17 33.65 -19.17
C ASP A 74 -26.33 34.43 -18.14
N ASP A 75 -25.22 35.04 -18.56
CA ASP A 75 -24.40 35.95 -17.75
C ASP A 75 -24.81 37.40 -18.02
N THR A 76 -24.99 38.20 -16.96
CA THR A 76 -25.35 39.62 -17.05
C THR A 76 -24.28 40.47 -17.76
N TYR A 77 -23.03 40.00 -17.79
CA TYR A 77 -21.89 40.74 -18.34
C TYR A 77 -21.34 40.13 -19.64
N ARG A 78 -21.81 38.95 -20.05
CA ARG A 78 -21.28 38.23 -21.20
C ARG A 78 -22.40 37.53 -21.99
N GLY A 79 -22.48 37.84 -23.28
CA GLY A 79 -23.50 37.27 -24.18
C GLY A 79 -23.31 35.78 -24.45
N ASP A 80 -24.40 35.09 -24.76
CA ASP A 80 -24.42 33.62 -24.94
C ASP A 80 -23.52 33.18 -26.11
N ALA A 81 -23.39 34.00 -27.16
CA ALA A 81 -22.51 33.75 -28.30
C ALA A 81 -21.02 33.66 -27.89
N ASP A 82 -20.58 34.53 -26.98
CA ASP A 82 -19.20 34.51 -26.50
C ASP A 82 -18.93 33.32 -25.59
N VAL A 83 -19.90 32.97 -24.73
CA VAL A 83 -19.81 31.78 -23.87
C VAL A 83 -19.74 30.51 -24.73
N LEU A 84 -20.60 30.42 -25.75
CA LEU A 84 -20.59 29.31 -26.70
C LEU A 84 -19.24 29.17 -27.40
N ALA A 85 -18.71 30.26 -27.95
CA ALA A 85 -17.44 30.25 -28.66
C ALA A 85 -16.28 29.85 -27.76
N ASP A 86 -16.21 30.36 -26.53
CA ASP A 86 -15.16 30.02 -25.56
C ASP A 86 -15.18 28.54 -25.18
N VAL A 87 -16.35 28.01 -24.84
CA VAL A 87 -16.51 26.58 -24.52
C VAL A 87 -16.18 25.72 -25.74
N ALA A 88 -16.70 26.05 -26.91
CA ALA A 88 -16.48 25.30 -28.14
C ALA A 88 -14.99 25.26 -28.54
N GLN A 89 -14.29 26.40 -28.42
CA GLN A 89 -12.86 26.49 -28.69
C GLN A 89 -12.02 25.70 -27.70
N VAL A 90 -12.31 25.80 -26.40
CA VAL A 90 -11.59 25.03 -25.37
C VAL A 90 -11.76 23.53 -25.60
N LEU A 91 -12.99 23.07 -25.81
CA LEU A 91 -13.28 21.65 -26.04
C LEU A 91 -12.61 21.13 -27.33
N SER A 92 -12.60 21.94 -28.40
CA SER A 92 -11.98 21.58 -29.67
C SER A 92 -10.45 21.57 -29.61
N SER A 93 -9.86 22.55 -28.94
CA SER A 93 -8.40 22.67 -28.76
C SER A 93 -7.87 21.53 -27.90
N SER A 94 -8.59 21.18 -26.84
CA SER A 94 -8.32 20.02 -25.99
C SER A 94 -8.37 18.72 -26.80
N TYR A 95 -9.42 18.53 -27.61
CA TYR A 95 -9.58 17.35 -28.46
C TYR A 95 -8.45 17.18 -29.50
N LYS A 96 -8.08 18.26 -30.21
CA LYS A 96 -6.96 18.26 -31.18
C LYS A 96 -5.63 17.87 -30.53
N ASN A 97 -5.43 18.31 -29.29
CA ASN A 97 -4.24 17.97 -28.52
C ASN A 97 -4.31 16.56 -27.88
N ASN A 98 -5.37 15.79 -28.15
CA ASN A 98 -5.61 14.46 -27.56
C ASN A 98 -5.81 14.48 -26.03
N LEU A 99 -6.20 15.63 -25.48
CA LEU A 99 -6.77 15.74 -24.15
C LEU A 99 -8.28 15.53 -24.29
N LYS A 100 -8.71 14.27 -24.19
CA LYS A 100 -10.10 13.90 -24.46
C LYS A 100 -10.90 13.76 -23.17
N LEU A 101 -12.20 13.99 -23.26
CA LEU A 101 -13.09 13.98 -22.10
C LEU A 101 -13.58 12.57 -21.77
N ASN A 102 -13.63 12.22 -20.48
CA ASN A 102 -14.34 11.03 -19.99
C ASN A 102 -15.83 11.31 -19.77
N GLY A 103 -16.22 12.56 -19.56
CA GLY A 103 -17.62 12.93 -19.44
C GLY A 103 -17.83 14.36 -19.01
N ILE A 104 -19.11 14.72 -18.89
CA ILE A 104 -19.55 16.09 -18.61
C ILE A 104 -20.52 16.08 -17.44
N ILE A 105 -20.39 17.07 -16.58
CA ILE A 105 -21.32 17.30 -15.47
C ILE A 105 -22.12 18.55 -15.78
N TYR A 106 -23.44 18.40 -15.87
CA TYR A 106 -24.39 19.51 -16.03
C TYR A 106 -25.07 19.78 -14.70
N LEU A 107 -24.90 20.99 -14.17
CA LEU A 107 -25.46 21.39 -12.87
C LEU A 107 -26.71 22.25 -13.02
N HIS A 108 -27.74 21.92 -12.24
CA HIS A 108 -29.01 22.64 -12.21
C HIS A 108 -29.49 22.88 -10.77
N ARG A 109 -30.00 24.08 -10.50
CA ARG A 109 -30.46 24.48 -9.16
C ARG A 109 -31.84 23.91 -8.89
N ILE A 110 -31.99 23.05 -7.89
CA ILE A 110 -33.31 22.47 -7.56
C ILE A 110 -34.25 23.45 -6.84
N LYS A 111 -33.68 24.56 -6.33
CA LYS A 111 -34.45 25.64 -5.69
C LYS A 111 -35.25 26.48 -6.68
N ASP A 112 -34.89 26.46 -7.96
CA ASP A 112 -35.60 27.23 -8.98
C ASP A 112 -37.01 26.66 -9.16
N GLU A 113 -38.03 27.46 -8.87
CA GLU A 113 -39.42 26.98 -8.89
C GLU A 113 -39.98 26.80 -10.30
N ARG A 114 -39.32 27.42 -11.29
CA ARG A 114 -39.76 27.47 -12.68
C ARG A 114 -38.59 27.20 -13.60
N MET A 115 -38.83 26.37 -14.62
CA MET A 115 -37.96 26.28 -15.79
C MET A 115 -38.19 27.52 -16.65
N THR A 116 -37.35 28.54 -16.47
CA THR A 116 -37.40 29.78 -17.26
C THR A 116 -36.94 29.54 -18.69
N ASN A 117 -37.28 30.46 -19.60
CA ASN A 117 -36.82 30.40 -20.98
C ASN A 117 -35.28 30.36 -21.04
N ALA A 118 -34.58 31.14 -20.22
CA ALA A 118 -33.11 31.13 -20.17
C ALA A 118 -32.52 29.76 -19.80
N ILE A 119 -33.11 29.05 -18.82
CA ILE A 119 -32.68 27.69 -18.45
C ILE A 119 -32.92 26.72 -19.62
N MET A 120 -34.05 26.85 -20.31
CA MET A 120 -34.38 26.01 -21.48
C MET A 120 -33.43 26.27 -22.66
N ARG A 121 -33.06 27.53 -22.90
CA ARG A 121 -32.05 27.91 -23.90
C ARG A 121 -30.71 27.28 -23.58
N ASN A 122 -30.24 27.43 -22.34
CA ASN A 122 -28.99 26.81 -21.89
C ASN A 122 -28.99 25.29 -22.07
N LEU A 123 -30.08 24.64 -21.69
CA LEU A 123 -30.23 23.19 -21.84
C LEU A 123 -30.19 22.75 -23.31
N THR A 124 -30.84 23.52 -24.19
CA THR A 124 -30.86 23.26 -25.63
C THR A 124 -29.45 23.41 -26.22
N MET A 125 -28.74 24.50 -25.88
CA MET A 125 -27.34 24.70 -26.29
C MET A 125 -26.42 23.59 -25.78
N PHE A 126 -26.58 23.18 -24.51
CA PHE A 126 -25.83 22.06 -23.93
C PHE A 126 -26.06 20.76 -24.71
N ARG A 127 -27.32 20.46 -25.07
CA ARG A 127 -27.66 19.27 -25.89
C ARG A 127 -27.00 19.34 -27.26
N SER A 128 -27.06 20.48 -27.93
CA SER A 128 -26.44 20.70 -29.24
C SER A 128 -24.92 20.58 -29.21
N LEU A 129 -24.26 21.06 -28.14
CA LEU A 129 -22.81 20.93 -27.94
C LEU A 129 -22.37 19.48 -27.74
N CYS A 130 -23.13 18.73 -26.93
CA CYS A 130 -22.79 17.35 -26.57
C CYS A 130 -23.07 16.37 -27.72
N GLY A 131 -24.27 16.44 -28.30
CA GLY A 131 -24.79 15.43 -29.21
C GLY A 131 -25.25 14.14 -28.52
N ASP A 132 -26.15 13.43 -29.20
CA ASP A 132 -26.82 12.22 -28.68
C ASP A 132 -25.85 11.13 -28.20
N ALA A 133 -24.77 10.91 -28.94
CA ALA A 133 -23.78 9.87 -28.65
C ALA A 133 -23.04 10.12 -27.32
N ALA A 134 -22.95 11.38 -26.88
CA ALA A 134 -22.23 11.74 -25.68
C ALA A 134 -23.06 11.65 -24.40
N PHE A 135 -24.38 11.49 -24.49
CA PHE A 135 -25.26 11.53 -23.31
C PHE A 135 -25.00 10.40 -22.30
N GLN A 136 -24.49 9.25 -22.72
CA GLN A 136 -24.06 8.18 -21.80
C GLN A 136 -22.89 8.61 -20.88
N ASN A 137 -22.13 9.64 -21.29
CA ASN A 137 -21.04 10.24 -20.54
C ASN A 137 -21.45 11.54 -19.80
N VAL A 138 -22.74 11.87 -19.80
CA VAL A 138 -23.28 13.04 -19.11
C VAL A 138 -23.86 12.64 -17.75
N VAL A 139 -23.44 13.36 -16.71
CA VAL A 139 -24.09 13.35 -15.40
C VAL A 139 -24.87 14.65 -15.23
N LEU A 140 -26.18 14.52 -15.10
CA LEU A 140 -27.10 15.58 -14.74
C LEU A 140 -27.15 15.63 -13.21
N ALA A 141 -26.69 16.74 -12.62
CA ALA A 141 -26.62 16.87 -11.17
C ALA A 141 -27.43 18.07 -10.67
N THR A 142 -28.33 17.80 -9.73
CA THR A 142 -29.14 18.82 -9.05
C THR A 142 -28.37 19.37 -7.83
N THR A 143 -28.37 20.69 -7.66
CA THR A 143 -27.63 21.42 -6.61
C THR A 143 -28.60 22.21 -5.71
N PHE A 144 -28.11 22.75 -4.58
CA PHE A 144 -28.89 23.54 -3.60
C PHE A 144 -29.95 22.75 -2.81
N TRP A 145 -29.73 21.45 -2.60
CA TRP A 145 -30.59 20.61 -1.75
C TRP A 145 -30.57 21.05 -0.28
N ASP A 146 -29.45 21.59 0.18
CA ASP A 146 -29.21 22.12 1.52
C ASP A 146 -29.95 23.44 1.81
N GLU A 147 -30.33 24.19 0.77
CA GLU A 147 -31.10 25.44 0.91
C GLU A 147 -32.62 25.25 0.86
N LEU A 148 -33.10 24.03 0.58
CA LEU A 148 -34.53 23.75 0.54
C LEU A 148 -35.12 23.68 1.95
N GLN A 149 -36.14 24.51 2.21
CA GLN A 149 -36.97 24.40 3.42
C GLN A 149 -37.81 23.11 3.43
N ASP A 150 -38.20 22.62 2.26
CA ASP A 150 -39.03 21.44 2.08
C ASP A 150 -38.42 20.54 1.00
N GLN A 151 -37.85 19.41 1.44
CA GLN A 151 -37.20 18.43 0.55
C GLN A 151 -38.18 17.82 -0.44
N SER A 152 -39.44 17.62 -0.05
CA SER A 152 -40.46 16.99 -0.92
C SER A 152 -40.73 17.81 -2.18
N LYS A 153 -40.65 19.15 -2.09
CA LYS A 153 -40.73 20.03 -3.26
C LYS A 153 -39.55 19.84 -4.20
N GLY A 154 -38.34 19.69 -3.66
CA GLY A 154 -37.15 19.38 -4.45
C GLY A 154 -37.28 18.06 -5.18
N GLU A 155 -37.75 17.02 -4.50
CA GLU A 155 -37.99 15.69 -5.08
C GLU A 155 -39.04 15.73 -6.20
N ASN A 156 -40.15 16.43 -5.98
CA ASN A 156 -41.17 16.62 -7.01
C ASN A 156 -40.62 17.37 -8.23
N ARG A 157 -39.78 18.40 -8.04
CA ARG A 157 -39.12 19.12 -9.15
C ARG A 157 -38.15 18.21 -9.89
N GLU A 158 -37.35 17.44 -9.19
CA GLU A 158 -36.42 16.47 -9.80
C GLU A 158 -37.18 15.43 -10.63
N GLN A 159 -38.29 14.90 -10.12
CA GLN A 159 -39.15 13.99 -10.89
C GLN A 159 -39.69 14.64 -12.16
N GLN A 160 -40.09 15.92 -12.10
CA GLN A 160 -40.53 16.64 -13.30
C GLN A 160 -39.39 16.84 -14.31
N LEU A 161 -38.17 17.17 -13.86
CA LEU A 161 -36.97 17.22 -14.71
C LEU A 161 -36.79 15.93 -15.49
N LEU A 162 -36.89 14.79 -14.81
CA LEU A 162 -36.69 13.46 -15.41
C LEU A 162 -37.86 13.00 -16.28
N ALA A 163 -39.09 13.39 -15.96
CA ALA A 163 -40.27 12.93 -16.69
C ALA A 163 -40.46 13.63 -18.05
N ARG A 164 -39.99 14.87 -18.17
CA ARG A 164 -40.23 15.71 -19.36
C ARG A 164 -39.10 15.58 -20.38
N GLY A 165 -39.46 15.23 -21.62
CA GLY A 165 -38.49 15.00 -22.71
C GLY A 165 -37.78 16.27 -23.18
N GLU A 166 -38.48 17.40 -23.13
CA GLU A 166 -37.93 18.72 -23.39
C GLU A 166 -36.93 19.16 -22.30
N TRP A 167 -36.97 18.54 -21.12
CA TRP A 167 -36.03 18.76 -20.01
C TRP A 167 -34.96 17.67 -20.00
N TRP A 168 -34.87 16.85 -18.95
CA TRP A 168 -33.83 15.83 -18.81
C TRP A 168 -34.26 14.47 -19.33
N GLY A 169 -35.56 14.21 -19.49
CA GLY A 169 -36.09 12.90 -19.86
C GLY A 169 -35.48 12.35 -21.16
N TYR A 170 -35.25 13.20 -22.16
CA TYR A 170 -34.59 12.77 -23.40
C TYR A 170 -33.14 12.33 -23.17
N MET A 171 -32.33 13.13 -22.46
CA MET A 171 -30.93 12.79 -22.19
C MET A 171 -30.82 11.53 -21.31
N THR A 172 -31.68 11.41 -20.30
CA THR A 172 -31.77 10.21 -19.45
C THR A 172 -32.14 8.98 -20.27
N SER A 173 -33.07 9.09 -21.22
CA SER A 173 -33.43 7.99 -22.14
C SER A 173 -32.28 7.54 -23.05
N LYS A 174 -31.27 8.40 -23.25
CA LYS A 174 -30.05 8.16 -24.02
C LYS A 174 -28.86 7.76 -23.15
N GLY A 175 -29.05 7.57 -21.84
CA GLY A 175 -28.04 7.03 -20.93
C GLY A 175 -27.43 8.04 -19.95
N SER A 176 -27.87 9.30 -19.94
CA SER A 176 -27.40 10.25 -18.92
C SER A 176 -27.81 9.82 -17.52
N LYS A 177 -26.90 9.97 -16.57
CA LYS A 177 -27.13 9.62 -15.16
C LYS A 177 -27.63 10.85 -14.40
N ASN A 178 -28.64 10.67 -13.55
CA ASN A 178 -29.07 11.70 -12.61
C ASN A 178 -28.42 11.51 -11.23
N MET A 179 -27.96 12.59 -10.61
CA MET A 179 -27.38 12.59 -9.26
C MET A 179 -27.75 13.86 -8.48
N ARG A 180 -27.64 13.80 -7.15
CA ARG A 180 -27.83 14.96 -6.27
C ARG A 180 -26.49 15.40 -5.70
N PHE A 181 -26.19 16.69 -5.81
CA PHE A 181 -25.05 17.32 -5.15
C PHE A 181 -25.55 18.02 -3.87
N HIS A 182 -25.15 17.49 -2.72
CA HIS A 182 -25.61 17.94 -1.41
C HIS A 182 -24.70 19.01 -0.79
N ASN A 183 -23.93 19.72 -1.62
CA ASN A 183 -22.97 20.72 -1.15
C ASN A 183 -21.94 20.13 -0.16
N THR A 184 -21.51 18.89 -0.40
CA THR A 184 -20.51 18.19 0.41
C THR A 184 -19.45 17.53 -0.46
N ARG A 185 -18.24 17.40 0.08
CA ARG A 185 -17.14 16.67 -0.57
C ARG A 185 -17.51 15.24 -0.93
N GLU A 186 -18.23 14.53 -0.06
CA GLU A 186 -18.70 13.16 -0.32
C GLU A 186 -19.61 13.09 -1.54
N SER A 187 -20.62 13.97 -1.61
CA SER A 187 -21.54 13.99 -2.76
C SER A 187 -20.82 14.40 -4.05
N ALA A 188 -19.84 15.30 -3.99
CA ALA A 188 -19.00 15.65 -5.13
C ALA A 188 -18.18 14.43 -5.62
N LEU A 189 -17.48 13.74 -4.72
CA LEU A 189 -16.70 12.55 -5.05
C LEU A 189 -17.58 11.42 -5.61
N ASN A 190 -18.79 11.25 -5.07
CA ASN A 190 -19.76 10.29 -5.59
C ASN A 190 -20.15 10.61 -7.04
N ILE A 191 -20.35 11.89 -7.39
CA ILE A 191 -20.61 12.31 -8.78
C ILE A 191 -19.40 12.01 -9.67
N ILE A 192 -18.19 12.36 -9.25
CA ILE A 192 -16.96 12.08 -10.01
C ILE A 192 -16.74 10.59 -10.23
N SER A 193 -17.05 9.74 -9.25
CA SER A 193 -16.93 8.29 -9.37
C SER A 193 -17.75 7.70 -10.52
N LYS A 194 -18.81 8.39 -10.97
CA LYS A 194 -19.64 7.95 -12.10
C LYS A 194 -19.07 8.35 -13.46
N VAL A 195 -18.07 9.22 -13.50
CA VAL A 195 -17.46 9.78 -14.71
C VAL A 195 -16.03 9.28 -14.93
N ILE A 196 -15.25 9.11 -13.85
CA ILE A 196 -13.80 8.87 -13.88
C ILE A 196 -13.35 7.56 -14.57
N ASP A 197 -14.26 6.59 -14.71
CA ASP A 197 -14.02 5.28 -15.33
C ASP A 197 -14.79 5.11 -16.65
N LEU A 198 -15.43 6.17 -17.14
CA LEU A 198 -16.11 6.12 -18.43
C LEU A 198 -15.09 6.20 -19.56
N ASP A 199 -15.38 5.50 -20.65
CA ASP A 199 -14.61 5.60 -21.89
C ASP A 199 -14.63 7.03 -22.43
N ILE A 200 -13.58 7.36 -23.18
CA ILE A 200 -13.44 8.66 -23.81
C ILE A 200 -14.62 8.93 -24.75
N VAL A 201 -15.18 10.13 -24.65
CA VAL A 201 -16.28 10.60 -25.49
C VAL A 201 -15.83 11.72 -26.42
N THR A 202 -16.37 11.73 -27.64
CA THR A 202 -16.24 12.85 -28.58
C THR A 202 -17.58 13.56 -28.63
N LEU A 203 -17.56 14.88 -28.42
CA LEU A 203 -18.76 15.72 -28.45
C LEU A 203 -19.07 16.16 -29.88
N GLN A 204 -20.33 16.47 -30.15
CA GLN A 204 -20.78 16.97 -31.45
C GLN A 204 -19.97 18.19 -31.90
N VAL A 205 -19.73 19.15 -31.00
CA VAL A 205 -18.95 20.35 -31.31
C VAL A 205 -17.49 20.04 -31.70
N GLN A 206 -16.91 19.00 -31.11
CA GLN A 206 -15.54 18.57 -31.42
C GLN A 206 -15.49 17.90 -32.80
N GLU A 207 -16.46 17.04 -33.12
CA GLU A 207 -16.60 16.43 -34.44
C GLU A 207 -16.76 17.50 -35.53
N GLU A 208 -17.61 18.49 -35.29
CA GLU A 208 -17.90 19.58 -36.21
C GLU A 208 -16.70 20.50 -36.45
N MET A 209 -16.09 20.99 -35.38
CA MET A 209 -15.02 21.98 -35.50
C MET A 209 -13.67 21.37 -35.86
N VAL A 210 -13.38 20.14 -35.41
CA VAL A 210 -12.08 19.51 -35.61
C VAL A 210 -12.08 18.59 -36.82
N ASN A 211 -13.01 17.66 -36.89
CA ASN A 211 -13.00 16.62 -37.93
C ASN A 211 -13.63 17.13 -39.24
N ARG A 212 -14.68 17.95 -39.15
CA ARG A 212 -15.34 18.58 -40.30
C ARG A 212 -14.81 19.99 -40.64
N GLY A 213 -14.01 20.59 -39.75
CA GLY A 213 -13.38 21.89 -39.97
C GLY A 213 -14.35 23.09 -39.97
N LEU A 214 -15.50 22.97 -39.30
CA LEU A 214 -16.50 24.02 -39.22
C LEU A 214 -16.09 25.15 -38.26
N GLU A 215 -16.56 26.37 -38.55
CA GLU A 215 -16.49 27.49 -37.61
C GLU A 215 -17.64 27.43 -36.59
N VAL A 216 -17.56 28.19 -35.49
CA VAL A 216 -18.51 28.10 -34.36
C VAL A 216 -19.96 28.36 -34.82
N ASP A 217 -20.17 29.35 -35.67
CA ASP A 217 -21.48 29.72 -36.22
C ASP A 217 -22.09 28.65 -37.14
N GLN A 218 -21.25 27.77 -37.70
CA GLN A 218 -21.64 26.64 -38.57
C GLN A 218 -21.87 25.33 -37.80
N THR A 219 -21.59 25.31 -36.49
CA THR A 219 -21.85 24.13 -35.65
C THR A 219 -23.33 24.00 -35.36
N THR A 220 -23.78 22.78 -35.00
CA THR A 220 -25.18 22.57 -34.59
C THR A 220 -25.58 23.49 -33.43
N ALA A 221 -24.66 23.74 -32.49
CA ALA A 221 -24.89 24.67 -31.38
C ALA A 221 -24.95 26.13 -31.84
N GLY A 222 -24.08 26.54 -32.76
CA GLY A 222 -24.07 27.89 -33.35
C GLY A 222 -25.34 28.17 -34.16
N GLU A 223 -25.76 27.23 -35.01
CA GLU A 223 -27.01 27.33 -35.78
C GLU A 223 -28.25 27.41 -34.87
N THR A 224 -28.25 26.63 -33.78
CA THR A 224 -29.33 26.68 -32.78
C THR A 224 -29.42 28.07 -32.16
N LEU A 225 -28.29 28.63 -31.70
CA LEU A 225 -28.25 29.97 -31.10
C LEU A 225 -28.63 31.05 -32.11
N ASN A 226 -28.10 30.99 -33.33
CA ASN A 226 -28.41 31.96 -34.38
C ASN A 226 -29.91 31.95 -34.74
N SER A 227 -30.51 30.77 -34.86
CA SER A 227 -31.94 30.63 -35.16
C SER A 227 -32.80 31.30 -34.10
N GLU A 228 -32.45 31.10 -32.82
CA GLU A 228 -33.12 31.77 -31.73
C GLU A 228 -32.95 33.30 -31.76
N LEU A 229 -31.73 33.80 -31.98
CA LEU A 229 -31.47 35.23 -32.09
C LEU A 229 -32.28 35.86 -33.25
N VAL A 230 -32.39 35.16 -34.37
CA VAL A 230 -33.22 35.60 -35.51
C VAL A 230 -34.71 35.65 -35.15
N GLU A 231 -35.23 34.66 -34.41
CA GLU A 231 -36.62 34.65 -33.96
C GLU A 231 -36.91 35.78 -32.97
N GLN A 232 -36.03 36.00 -31.99
CA GLN A 232 -36.14 37.09 -31.03
C GLN A 232 -36.08 38.46 -31.72
N ARG A 233 -35.16 38.64 -32.68
CA ARG A 233 -35.06 39.87 -33.47
C ARG A 233 -36.36 40.18 -34.21
N LYS A 234 -36.92 39.19 -34.91
CA LYS A 234 -38.21 39.34 -35.61
C LYS A 234 -39.36 39.69 -34.66
N ALA A 235 -39.38 39.10 -33.47
CA ALA A 235 -40.40 39.40 -32.47
C ALA A 235 -40.31 40.84 -31.97
N PHE A 236 -39.09 41.36 -31.73
CA PHE A 236 -38.88 42.74 -31.30
C PHE A 236 -39.10 43.75 -32.41
N GLU A 237 -38.67 43.47 -33.64
CA GLU A 237 -38.98 44.29 -34.82
C GLU A 237 -40.51 44.46 -34.98
N LYS A 238 -41.27 43.37 -34.85
CA LYS A 238 -42.74 43.42 -34.89
C LYS A 238 -43.33 44.19 -33.72
N ALA A 239 -42.80 44.03 -32.51
CA ALA A 239 -43.26 44.77 -31.34
C ALA A 239 -43.03 46.28 -31.49
N LEU A 240 -41.87 46.70 -32.02
CA LEU A 240 -41.58 48.10 -32.32
C LEU A 240 -42.53 48.68 -33.38
N GLN A 241 -42.87 47.91 -34.41
CA GLN A 241 -43.88 48.35 -35.40
C GLN A 241 -45.24 48.60 -34.75
N THR A 242 -45.66 47.74 -33.81
CA THR A 242 -46.89 47.93 -33.05
C THR A 242 -46.82 49.17 -32.16
N LEU A 243 -45.75 49.32 -31.36
CA LEU A 243 -45.54 50.49 -30.50
C LEU A 243 -45.54 51.78 -31.30
N HIS A 244 -44.92 51.79 -32.48
CA HIS A 244 -44.92 52.95 -33.36
C HIS A 244 -46.33 53.34 -33.80
N HIS A 245 -47.18 52.36 -34.15
CA HIS A 245 -48.57 52.62 -34.50
C HIS A 245 -49.39 53.15 -33.31
N GLU A 246 -49.20 52.57 -32.13
CA GLU A 246 -49.84 53.00 -30.89
C GLU A 246 -49.43 54.42 -30.51
N LYS A 247 -48.15 54.78 -30.71
CA LYS A 247 -47.62 56.12 -30.49
C LYS A 247 -48.29 57.15 -31.39
N GLU A 248 -48.43 56.85 -32.68
CA GLU A 248 -49.11 57.74 -33.62
C GLU A 248 -50.60 57.89 -33.29
N GLN A 249 -51.24 56.86 -32.76
CA GLN A 249 -52.60 56.95 -32.26
C GLN A 249 -52.71 57.82 -31.00
N ALA A 250 -51.82 57.63 -30.02
CA ALA A 250 -51.75 58.45 -28.81
C ALA A 250 -51.47 59.93 -29.14
N LYS A 251 -50.71 60.22 -30.20
CA LYS A 251 -50.53 61.57 -30.76
C LYS A 251 -51.82 62.17 -31.28
N ARG A 252 -52.59 61.41 -32.06
CA ARG A 252 -53.91 61.85 -32.55
C ARG A 252 -54.89 62.13 -31.41
N ASP A 253 -54.85 61.29 -30.38
CA ASP A 253 -55.73 61.39 -29.21
C ASP A 253 -55.26 62.43 -28.17
N HIS A 254 -54.10 63.07 -28.41
CA HIS A 254 -53.46 64.04 -27.51
C HIS A 254 -53.16 63.47 -26.10
N ASP A 255 -52.97 62.15 -26.00
CA ASP A 255 -52.60 61.47 -24.75
C ASP A 255 -51.09 61.51 -24.55
N VAL A 256 -50.62 62.57 -23.88
CA VAL A 256 -49.19 62.81 -23.61
C VAL A 256 -48.61 61.73 -22.70
N HIS A 257 -49.37 61.25 -21.71
CA HIS A 257 -48.87 60.26 -20.77
C HIS A 257 -48.63 58.91 -21.45
N LEU A 258 -49.55 58.48 -22.32
CA LEU A 258 -49.38 57.26 -23.10
C LEU A 258 -48.20 57.37 -24.09
N GLN A 259 -47.98 58.55 -24.69
CA GLN A 259 -46.80 58.78 -25.54
C GLN A 259 -45.48 58.59 -24.79
N GLU A 260 -45.35 59.15 -23.58
CA GLU A 260 -44.14 59.00 -22.76
C GLU A 260 -43.86 57.53 -22.37
N ILE A 261 -44.91 56.77 -22.05
CA ILE A 261 -44.80 55.34 -21.76
C ILE A 261 -44.33 54.59 -23.01
N ILE A 262 -44.94 54.84 -24.16
CA ILE A 262 -44.57 54.16 -25.41
C ILE A 262 -43.13 54.53 -25.82
N GLU A 263 -42.70 55.77 -25.64
CA GLU A 263 -41.31 56.17 -25.87
C GLU A 263 -40.31 55.41 -25.02
N THR A 264 -40.65 55.19 -23.75
CA THR A 264 -39.82 54.39 -22.84
C THR A 264 -39.73 52.93 -23.31
N LEU A 265 -40.86 52.35 -23.74
CA LEU A 265 -40.91 50.99 -24.26
C LEU A 265 -40.20 50.84 -25.61
N GLU A 266 -40.31 51.82 -26.51
CA GLU A 266 -39.56 51.87 -27.77
C GLU A 266 -38.06 51.87 -27.49
N LEU A 267 -37.59 52.70 -26.55
CA LEU A 267 -36.19 52.77 -26.16
C LEU A 267 -35.70 51.42 -25.60
N GLU A 268 -36.45 50.81 -24.67
CA GLU A 268 -36.12 49.49 -24.10
C GLU A 268 -36.07 48.40 -25.17
N LYS A 269 -36.99 48.42 -26.15
CA LYS A 269 -36.98 47.46 -27.25
C LYS A 269 -35.83 47.70 -28.23
N MET A 270 -35.47 48.95 -28.50
CA MET A 270 -34.32 49.29 -29.32
C MET A 270 -33.01 48.83 -28.68
N THR A 271 -32.85 48.98 -27.36
CA THR A 271 -31.66 48.49 -26.65
C THR A 271 -31.55 46.97 -26.75
N LEU A 272 -32.66 46.23 -26.57
CA LEU A 272 -32.67 44.78 -26.70
C LEU A 272 -32.36 44.30 -28.15
N LEU A 273 -32.80 45.04 -29.17
CA LEU A 273 -32.42 44.74 -30.57
C LEU A 273 -30.92 44.94 -30.81
N GLN A 274 -30.34 46.02 -30.29
CA GLN A 274 -28.91 46.28 -30.40
C GLN A 274 -28.09 45.19 -29.69
N GLU A 275 -28.56 44.67 -28.56
CA GLU A 275 -27.95 43.52 -27.87
C GLU A 275 -27.98 42.25 -28.74
N ILE A 276 -29.12 41.94 -29.39
CA ILE A 276 -29.23 40.79 -30.31
C ILE A 276 -28.28 40.95 -31.51
N GLU A 277 -28.20 42.13 -32.10
CA GLU A 277 -27.26 42.41 -33.21
C GLU A 277 -25.81 42.23 -32.77
N SER A 278 -25.46 42.68 -31.57
CA SER A 278 -24.14 42.46 -30.98
C SER A 278 -23.85 40.98 -30.75
N GLU A 279 -24.82 40.19 -30.25
CA GLU A 279 -24.65 38.74 -30.08
C GLU A 279 -24.49 38.00 -31.43
N GLN A 280 -25.24 38.39 -32.45
CA GLN A 280 -25.09 37.84 -33.80
C GLN A 280 -23.72 38.17 -34.40
N ALA A 281 -23.26 39.41 -34.26
CA ALA A 281 -21.93 39.80 -34.70
C ALA A 281 -20.82 39.04 -33.95
N ALA A 282 -20.98 38.83 -32.64
CA ALA A 282 -20.05 38.04 -31.83
C ALA A 282 -20.02 36.57 -32.27
N LEU A 283 -21.17 35.98 -32.62
CA LEU A 283 -21.24 34.60 -33.10
C LEU A 283 -20.49 34.41 -34.43
N HIS A 284 -20.59 35.37 -35.35
CA HIS A 284 -19.91 35.35 -36.66
C HIS A 284 -18.49 35.92 -36.65
N ALA A 285 -17.97 36.31 -35.48
CA ALA A 285 -16.63 36.89 -35.37
C ALA A 285 -15.55 35.86 -35.76
N ASP A 286 -14.55 36.29 -36.54
CA ASP A 286 -13.38 35.46 -36.84
C ASP A 286 -12.48 35.37 -35.61
N ARG A 287 -12.36 34.16 -35.06
CA ARG A 287 -11.58 33.85 -33.85
C ARG A 287 -10.41 32.89 -34.14
N ARG A 288 -9.91 32.85 -35.38
CA ARG A 288 -8.82 31.94 -35.77
C ARG A 288 -7.53 32.15 -34.99
N GLU A 289 -7.15 33.39 -34.74
CA GLU A 289 -5.94 33.72 -33.97
C GLU A 289 -6.07 33.30 -32.49
N GLU A 290 -7.23 33.55 -31.87
CA GLU A 290 -7.52 33.11 -30.50
C GLU A 290 -7.45 31.57 -30.39
N ARG A 291 -8.06 30.87 -31.36
CA ARG A 291 -8.00 29.41 -31.45
C ARG A 291 -6.56 28.92 -31.56
N ARG A 292 -5.74 29.56 -32.40
CA ARG A 292 -4.34 29.16 -32.60
C ARG A 292 -3.50 29.32 -31.32
N ARG A 293 -3.73 30.40 -30.56
CA ARG A 293 -3.06 30.62 -29.26
C ARG A 293 -3.49 29.58 -28.24
N MET A 294 -4.79 29.37 -28.12
CA MET A 294 -5.36 28.38 -27.20
C MET A 294 -4.87 26.95 -27.53
N GLU A 295 -4.79 26.59 -28.81
CA GLU A 295 -4.25 25.30 -29.25
C GLU A 295 -2.78 25.10 -28.81
N GLN A 296 -1.96 26.16 -28.86
CA GLN A 296 -0.57 26.13 -28.37
C GLN A 296 -0.51 25.99 -26.86
N GLU A 297 -1.33 26.75 -26.12
CA GLU A 297 -1.40 26.65 -24.65
C GLU A 297 -1.78 25.23 -24.19
N PHE A 298 -2.76 24.61 -24.87
CA PHE A 298 -3.13 23.21 -24.59
C PHE A 298 -2.02 22.21 -24.90
N TYR A 299 -1.25 22.46 -25.96
CA TYR A 299 -0.11 21.60 -26.31
C TYR A 299 0.99 21.65 -25.25
N ASP A 300 1.34 22.86 -24.79
CA ASP A 300 2.34 23.07 -23.76
C ASP A 300 1.92 22.45 -22.42
N GLU A 301 0.65 22.61 -22.05
CA GLU A 301 0.12 22.06 -20.80
C GLU A 301 0.01 20.53 -20.85
N LYS A 302 -0.35 19.95 -22.00
CA LYS A 302 -0.27 18.49 -22.18
C LYS A 302 1.16 17.97 -21.95
N LEU A 303 2.17 18.61 -22.55
CA LEU A 303 3.57 18.21 -22.36
C LEU A 303 4.01 18.33 -20.90
N ARG A 304 3.43 19.25 -20.14
CA ARG A 304 3.65 19.38 -18.70
C ARG A 304 2.99 18.23 -17.93
N LEU A 305 1.73 17.92 -18.22
CA LEU A 305 1.00 16.81 -17.59
C LEU A 305 1.67 15.45 -17.86
N GLU A 306 2.10 15.19 -19.10
CA GLU A 306 2.81 13.97 -19.46
C GLU A 306 4.12 13.80 -18.67
N ARG A 307 4.88 14.89 -18.49
CA ARG A 307 6.09 14.90 -17.64
C ARG A 307 5.76 14.60 -16.18
N MET A 308 4.73 15.22 -15.63
CA MET A 308 4.30 14.99 -14.24
C MET A 308 3.87 13.53 -14.00
N VAL A 309 3.13 12.93 -14.94
CA VAL A 309 2.75 11.52 -14.87
C VAL A 309 3.98 10.60 -14.93
N GLN A 310 4.96 10.90 -15.79
CA GLN A 310 6.21 10.14 -15.87
C GLN A 310 7.04 10.24 -14.59
N GLU A 311 7.17 11.44 -14.02
CA GLU A 311 7.90 11.66 -12.77
C GLU A 311 7.26 10.93 -11.59
N THR A 312 5.93 11.02 -11.46
CA THR A 312 5.21 10.31 -10.39
C THR A 312 5.24 8.80 -10.57
N LEU A 313 5.22 8.29 -11.81
CA LEU A 313 5.41 6.87 -12.08
C LEU A 313 6.83 6.43 -11.68
N ALA A 314 7.85 7.20 -12.05
CA ALA A 314 9.24 6.92 -11.71
C ALA A 314 9.48 6.92 -10.20
N GLU A 315 8.91 7.90 -9.47
CA GLU A 315 8.96 7.95 -8.01
C GLU A 315 8.28 6.73 -7.38
N SER A 316 7.12 6.31 -7.90
CA SER A 316 6.43 5.12 -7.40
C SER A 316 7.20 3.82 -7.62
N VAL A 317 7.99 3.73 -8.69
CA VAL A 317 8.89 2.60 -8.95
C VAL A 317 10.06 2.61 -7.97
N ARG A 318 10.69 3.77 -7.76
CA ARG A 318 11.79 3.93 -6.80
C ARG A 318 11.38 3.54 -5.38
N ILE A 319 10.22 4.02 -4.91
CA ILE A 319 9.69 3.68 -3.58
C ILE A 319 9.49 2.16 -3.45
N LYS A 320 8.95 1.49 -4.48
CA LYS A 320 8.81 0.03 -4.45
C LYS A 320 10.15 -0.69 -4.37
N GLU A 321 11.11 -0.28 -5.19
CA GLU A 321 12.45 -0.87 -5.19
C GLU A 321 13.13 -0.70 -3.83
N GLU A 322 13.07 0.49 -3.23
CA GLU A 322 13.59 0.77 -1.89
C GLU A 322 12.93 -0.15 -0.84
N THR A 323 11.60 -0.22 -0.80
CA THR A 323 10.89 -1.09 0.15
C THR A 323 11.22 -2.58 -0.03
N GLU A 324 11.44 -3.05 -1.26
CA GLU A 324 11.87 -4.43 -1.52
C GLU A 324 13.31 -4.68 -1.07
N THR A 325 14.20 -3.71 -1.25
CA THR A 325 15.60 -3.81 -0.78
C THR A 325 15.68 -3.85 0.74
N GLU A 326 14.95 -2.98 1.45
CA GLU A 326 14.88 -2.98 2.92
C GLU A 326 14.36 -4.34 3.44
N ALA A 327 13.26 -4.85 2.86
CA ALA A 327 12.72 -6.16 3.23
C ALA A 327 13.70 -7.32 2.94
N ARG A 328 14.57 -7.17 1.95
CA ARG A 328 15.62 -8.16 1.64
C ARG A 328 16.78 -8.08 2.64
N GLU A 329 17.18 -6.88 3.04
CA GLU A 329 18.19 -6.68 4.08
C GLU A 329 17.74 -7.21 5.44
N ASP A 330 16.51 -6.92 5.85
CA ASP A 330 15.94 -7.41 7.11
C ASP A 330 15.89 -8.93 7.16
N ARG A 331 15.44 -9.58 6.07
CA ARG A 331 15.49 -11.05 5.96
C ARG A 331 16.92 -11.60 6.07
N ARG A 332 17.91 -10.90 5.49
CA ARG A 332 19.31 -11.30 5.57
C ARG A 332 19.86 -11.14 6.99
N ARG A 333 19.53 -10.04 7.69
CA ARG A 333 19.90 -9.80 9.09
C ARG A 333 19.31 -10.87 10.01
N LEU A 334 18.01 -11.14 9.88
CA LEU A 334 17.32 -12.14 10.70
C LEU A 334 17.90 -13.55 10.48
N LYS A 335 18.25 -13.89 9.23
CA LYS A 335 18.92 -15.16 8.90
C LYS A 335 20.31 -15.25 9.53
N ALA A 336 21.12 -14.18 9.43
CA ALA A 336 22.45 -14.15 10.02
C ALA A 336 22.42 -14.24 11.55
N GLU A 337 21.44 -13.59 12.20
CA GLU A 337 21.25 -13.70 13.66
C GLU A 337 20.86 -15.13 14.07
N PHE A 338 19.98 -15.77 13.29
CA PHE A 338 19.58 -17.16 13.54
C PHE A 338 20.75 -18.14 13.36
N ASP A 339 21.51 -18.01 12.27
CA ASP A 339 22.69 -18.83 11.99
C ASP A 339 23.78 -18.61 13.07
N GLY A 340 23.95 -17.37 13.54
CA GLY A 340 24.85 -17.03 14.65
C GLY A 340 24.47 -17.74 15.96
N LYS A 341 23.20 -17.64 16.38
CA LYS A 341 22.69 -18.35 17.57
C LYS A 341 22.81 -19.87 17.46
N LEU A 342 22.60 -20.42 16.27
CA LEU A 342 22.73 -21.86 16.03
C LEU A 342 24.19 -22.33 16.18
N ASN A 343 25.15 -21.55 15.65
CA ASN A 343 26.57 -21.82 15.80
C ASN A 343 27.04 -21.71 17.25
N GLU A 344 26.65 -20.64 17.97
CA GLU A 344 26.96 -20.48 19.41
C GLU A 344 26.43 -21.66 20.23
N PHE A 345 25.18 -22.08 19.99
CA PHE A 345 24.59 -23.23 20.66
C PHE A 345 25.36 -24.53 20.37
N SER A 346 25.77 -24.75 19.11
CA SER A 346 26.56 -25.91 18.70
C SER A 346 27.95 -25.90 19.34
N GLU A 347 28.62 -24.75 19.40
CA GLU A 347 29.93 -24.60 20.05
C GLU A 347 29.85 -24.85 21.55
N GLN A 348 28.85 -24.29 22.23
CA GLN A 348 28.61 -24.53 23.66
C GLN A 348 28.41 -26.03 23.95
N GLN A 349 27.57 -26.72 23.17
CA GLN A 349 27.38 -28.17 23.27
C GLN A 349 28.68 -28.96 23.08
N SER A 350 29.50 -28.58 22.10
CA SER A 350 30.78 -29.22 21.83
C SER A 350 31.78 -29.03 22.97
N GLN A 351 31.88 -27.81 23.52
CA GLN A 351 32.76 -27.51 24.65
C GLN A 351 32.35 -28.27 25.92
N GLU A 352 31.05 -28.33 26.23
CA GLU A 352 30.52 -29.12 27.34
C GLU A 352 30.81 -30.62 27.17
N MET A 353 30.69 -31.13 25.94
CA MET A 353 31.03 -32.52 25.62
C MET A 353 32.50 -32.81 25.85
N GLN A 354 33.40 -31.96 25.35
CA GLN A 354 34.84 -32.12 25.53
C GLN A 354 35.24 -32.05 27.01
N LYS A 355 34.64 -31.15 27.79
CA LYS A 355 34.89 -31.06 29.23
C LYS A 355 34.52 -32.35 29.95
N ALA A 356 33.34 -32.91 29.64
CA ALA A 356 32.88 -34.16 30.24
C ALA A 356 33.76 -35.37 29.87
N ILE A 357 34.28 -35.41 28.63
CA ILE A 357 35.23 -36.46 28.21
C ILE A 357 36.53 -36.36 29.01
N ARG A 358 37.11 -35.16 29.14
CA ARG A 358 38.36 -34.94 29.90
C ARG A 358 38.22 -35.34 31.38
N GLU A 359 37.12 -34.94 32.03
CA GLU A 359 36.85 -35.32 33.42
C GLU A 359 36.73 -36.84 33.60
N PHE A 360 36.17 -37.53 32.60
CA PHE A 360 36.06 -38.98 32.63
C PHE A 360 37.43 -39.66 32.46
N GLU A 361 38.24 -39.21 31.52
CA GLU A 361 39.60 -39.72 31.30
C GLU A 361 40.49 -39.56 32.55
N GLN A 362 40.42 -38.40 33.23
CA GLN A 362 41.17 -38.16 34.46
C GLN A 362 40.79 -39.15 35.58
N ARG A 363 39.49 -39.42 35.77
CA ARG A 363 39.03 -40.40 36.77
C ARG A 363 39.53 -41.81 36.46
N LEU A 364 39.58 -42.18 35.18
CA LEU A 364 40.10 -43.48 34.76
C LEU A 364 41.59 -43.64 35.03
N ALA A 365 42.39 -42.60 34.75
CA ALA A 365 43.82 -42.62 35.00
C ALA A 365 44.13 -42.83 36.50
N ALA A 366 43.45 -42.09 37.37
CA ALA A 366 43.60 -42.20 38.82
C ALA A 366 43.24 -43.61 39.35
N GLU A 367 42.19 -44.24 38.82
CA GLU A 367 41.79 -45.59 39.24
C GLU A 367 42.80 -46.67 38.81
N LYS A 368 43.41 -46.52 37.63
CA LYS A 368 44.47 -47.41 37.14
C LYS A 368 45.74 -47.29 37.98
N GLU A 369 46.13 -46.07 38.31
CA GLU A 369 47.32 -45.81 39.13
C GLU A 369 47.17 -46.40 40.54
N GLU A 370 46.01 -46.20 41.19
CA GLU A 370 45.69 -46.78 42.49
C GLU A 370 45.71 -48.31 42.47
N GLY A 371 45.18 -48.92 41.40
CA GLY A 371 45.22 -50.37 41.21
C GLY A 371 46.65 -50.91 41.12
N HIS A 372 47.49 -50.30 40.27
CA HIS A 372 48.89 -50.69 40.14
C HIS A 372 49.69 -50.48 41.43
N ARG A 373 49.41 -49.41 42.18
CA ARG A 373 50.05 -49.12 43.46
C ARG A 373 49.83 -50.25 44.46
N ARG A 374 48.58 -50.68 44.66
CA ARG A 374 48.25 -51.77 45.62
C ARG A 374 48.83 -53.12 45.22
N VAL A 375 48.91 -53.42 43.92
CA VAL A 375 49.55 -54.65 43.43
C VAL A 375 51.04 -54.64 43.77
N ARG A 376 51.73 -53.51 43.56
CA ARG A 376 53.14 -53.35 43.95
C ARG A 376 53.34 -53.54 45.45
N GLU A 377 52.55 -52.84 46.27
CA GLU A 377 52.63 -52.94 47.73
C GLU A 377 52.44 -54.40 48.22
N ALA A 378 51.50 -55.15 47.63
CA ALA A 378 51.28 -56.56 47.96
C ALA A 378 52.46 -57.48 47.56
N LEU A 379 53.08 -57.22 46.40
CA LEU A 379 54.24 -57.99 45.94
C LEU A 379 55.49 -57.71 46.80
N GLU A 380 55.72 -56.44 47.15
CA GLU A 380 56.81 -56.02 48.05
C GLU A 380 56.68 -56.68 49.43
N HIS A 381 55.47 -56.68 49.99
CA HIS A 381 55.19 -57.34 51.26
C HIS A 381 55.45 -58.86 51.19
N SER A 382 55.04 -59.51 50.09
CA SER A 382 55.33 -60.93 49.85
C SER A 382 56.82 -61.21 49.70
N ASP A 383 57.60 -60.33 49.07
CA ASP A 383 59.05 -60.46 48.92
C ASP A 383 59.79 -60.37 50.27
N ILE A 384 59.29 -59.53 51.19
CA ILE A 384 59.78 -59.45 52.56
C ILE A 384 59.57 -60.80 53.26
N VAL A 385 58.36 -61.39 53.18
CA VAL A 385 58.05 -62.70 53.76
C VAL A 385 58.94 -63.80 53.18
N ILE A 386 59.20 -63.82 51.87
CA ILE A 386 60.13 -64.79 51.25
C ILE A 386 61.54 -64.62 51.81
N ARG A 387 61.99 -63.37 52.02
CA ARG A 387 63.33 -63.07 52.56
C ARG A 387 63.47 -63.55 54.00
N ASP A 388 62.44 -63.38 54.81
CA ASP A 388 62.39 -63.85 56.20
C ASP A 388 62.36 -65.37 56.28
N LEU A 389 61.52 -66.02 55.47
CA LEU A 389 61.47 -67.49 55.36
C LEU A 389 62.82 -68.07 54.92
N LYS A 390 63.53 -67.45 53.97
CA LYS A 390 64.88 -67.87 53.57
C LYS A 390 65.90 -67.72 54.71
N SER A 391 65.79 -66.66 55.49
CA SER A 391 66.67 -66.39 56.63
C SER A 391 66.44 -67.41 57.75
N SER A 392 65.17 -67.76 58.02
CA SER A 392 64.80 -68.81 58.97
C SER A 392 65.19 -70.21 58.49
N MET A 393 65.03 -70.50 57.20
CA MET A 393 65.48 -71.75 56.55
C MET A 393 67.00 -71.96 56.68
N ASN A 394 67.81 -70.90 56.58
CA ASN A 394 69.26 -71.01 56.74
C ASN A 394 69.69 -71.31 58.18
N ARG A 395 68.80 -71.14 59.16
CA ARG A 395 69.03 -71.40 60.59
C ARG A 395 68.44 -72.73 61.08
N SER A 396 67.67 -73.45 60.25
CA SER A 396 66.97 -74.68 60.66
C SER A 396 67.77 -75.97 60.41
N ARG A 397 67.34 -77.08 61.03
CA ARG A 397 67.96 -78.41 60.84
C ARG A 397 67.71 -78.92 59.41
N ARG A 398 68.61 -79.77 58.88
CA ARG A 398 68.55 -80.28 57.48
C ARG A 398 67.19 -80.91 57.10
N GLU A 399 66.48 -81.50 58.05
CA GLU A 399 65.20 -82.17 57.85
C GLU A 399 64.02 -81.18 57.63
N ASP A 400 64.10 -79.97 58.20
CA ASP A 400 63.04 -78.94 58.10
C ASP A 400 63.20 -78.02 56.88
N ARG A 401 64.39 -78.00 56.27
CA ARG A 401 64.73 -77.12 55.14
C ARG A 401 63.79 -77.30 53.94
N LYS A 402 63.39 -78.55 53.67
CA LYS A 402 62.48 -78.92 52.59
C LYS A 402 61.10 -78.27 52.75
N LYS A 403 60.61 -78.15 53.98
CA LYS A 403 59.31 -77.52 54.28
C LYS A 403 59.32 -76.02 53.93
N TYR A 404 60.41 -75.31 54.27
CA TYR A 404 60.59 -73.90 53.91
C TYR A 404 60.77 -73.69 52.40
N GLU A 405 61.50 -74.58 51.72
CA GLU A 405 61.64 -74.54 50.25
C GLU A 405 60.29 -74.71 49.54
N ASP A 406 59.46 -75.65 50.00
CA ASP A 406 58.11 -75.87 49.47
C ASP A 406 57.18 -74.66 49.74
N GLU A 407 57.29 -74.02 50.91
CA GLU A 407 56.52 -72.81 51.23
C GLU A 407 56.96 -71.59 50.40
N ILE A 408 58.27 -71.36 50.25
CA ILE A 408 58.80 -70.30 49.38
C ILE A 408 58.37 -70.53 47.92
N LYS A 409 58.40 -71.79 47.46
CA LYS A 409 57.93 -72.14 46.11
C LYS A 409 56.44 -71.82 45.93
N LYS A 410 55.61 -72.17 46.91
CA LYS A 410 54.17 -71.83 46.90
C LYS A 410 53.92 -70.31 46.90
N ILE A 411 54.68 -69.53 47.67
CA ILE A 411 54.52 -68.06 47.69
C ILE A 411 54.94 -67.45 46.35
N LYS A 412 56.07 -67.90 45.76
CA LYS A 412 56.52 -67.44 44.43
C LYS A 412 55.56 -67.79 43.31
N GLU A 413 54.97 -68.99 43.36
CA GLU A 413 53.95 -69.42 42.40
C GLU A 413 52.72 -68.52 42.49
N ARG A 414 52.27 -68.18 43.71
CA ARG A 414 51.17 -67.24 43.91
C ARG A 414 51.52 -65.79 43.54
N GLN A 415 52.76 -65.33 43.72
CA GLN A 415 53.21 -64.02 43.21
C GLN A 415 53.07 -63.96 41.69
N ARG A 416 53.51 -65.00 40.98
CA ARG A 416 53.37 -65.10 39.52
C ARG A 416 51.90 -65.11 39.09
N GLU A 417 51.06 -65.88 39.78
CA GLU A 417 49.61 -65.88 39.53
C GLU A 417 48.98 -64.50 39.74
N VAL A 418 49.39 -63.76 40.77
CA VAL A 418 48.89 -62.40 41.04
C VAL A 418 49.36 -61.41 39.97
N THR A 419 50.61 -61.50 39.49
CA THR A 419 51.11 -60.67 38.39
C THR A 419 50.34 -60.94 37.09
N GLU A 420 50.18 -62.21 36.70
CA GLU A 420 49.42 -62.60 35.50
C GLU A 420 47.93 -62.20 35.62
N GLN A 421 47.34 -62.28 36.82
CA GLN A 421 45.96 -61.84 37.05
C GLN A 421 45.82 -60.32 37.07
N SER A 422 46.84 -59.58 37.49
CA SER A 422 46.88 -58.11 37.47
C SER A 422 46.87 -57.56 36.05
N GLU A 423 47.66 -58.17 35.15
CA GLU A 423 47.63 -57.84 33.72
C GLU A 423 46.25 -58.10 33.11
N ARG A 424 45.68 -59.28 33.38
CA ARG A 424 44.32 -59.63 32.90
C ARG A 424 43.25 -58.70 33.45
N TRP A 425 43.32 -58.32 34.73
CA TRP A 425 42.39 -57.37 35.33
C TRP A 425 42.54 -55.98 34.71
N THR A 426 43.77 -55.54 34.43
CA THR A 426 44.05 -54.26 33.76
C THR A 426 43.40 -54.21 32.37
N ASP A 427 43.59 -55.26 31.56
CA ASP A 427 42.98 -55.38 30.24
C ASP A 427 41.44 -55.42 30.29
N ASP A 428 40.88 -56.13 31.27
CA ASP A 428 39.45 -56.20 31.51
C ASP A 428 38.86 -54.84 31.92
N MET A 429 39.54 -54.12 32.81
CA MET A 429 39.15 -52.76 33.22
C MET A 429 39.19 -51.81 32.04
N GLU A 430 40.26 -51.81 31.25
CA GLU A 430 40.36 -50.98 30.05
C GLU A 430 39.22 -51.28 29.06
N ARG A 431 38.92 -52.56 28.82
CA ARG A 431 37.85 -52.97 27.92
C ARG A 431 36.47 -52.52 28.42
N ILE A 432 36.17 -52.70 29.70
CA ILE A 432 34.89 -52.30 30.30
C ILE A 432 34.78 -50.77 30.33
N ASN A 433 35.86 -50.06 30.66
CA ASN A 433 35.91 -48.61 30.70
C ASN A 433 35.71 -47.99 29.31
N ARG A 434 36.37 -48.52 28.25
CA ARG A 434 36.14 -48.09 26.86
C ARG A 434 34.67 -48.26 26.45
N LYS A 435 34.03 -49.37 26.85
CA LYS A 435 32.60 -49.61 26.58
C LYS A 435 31.68 -48.67 27.34
N ILE A 436 31.99 -48.36 28.60
CA ILE A 436 31.21 -47.39 29.40
C ILE A 436 31.26 -46.01 28.74
N LEU A 437 32.46 -45.53 28.36
CA LEU A 437 32.65 -44.24 27.70
C LEU A 437 31.87 -44.16 26.37
N ALA A 438 32.06 -45.14 25.49
CA ALA A 438 31.36 -45.19 24.20
C ALA A 438 29.83 -45.20 24.38
N THR A 439 29.33 -45.91 25.40
CA THR A 439 27.90 -45.99 25.69
C THR A 439 27.35 -44.69 26.30
N GLN A 440 28.14 -43.99 27.12
CA GLN A 440 27.79 -42.67 27.68
C GLN A 440 27.74 -41.59 26.60
N VAL A 441 28.71 -41.57 25.67
CA VAL A 441 28.70 -40.68 24.50
C VAL A 441 27.46 -40.94 23.65
N LYS A 442 27.14 -42.22 23.40
CA LYS A 442 25.93 -42.60 22.65
C LYS A 442 24.65 -42.14 23.35
N LYS A 443 24.56 -42.22 24.69
CA LYS A 443 23.38 -41.78 25.46
C LYS A 443 23.05 -40.30 25.22
N ARG A 444 24.06 -39.42 25.18
CA ARG A 444 23.85 -37.97 25.02
C ARG A 444 23.33 -37.56 23.64
N HIS A 445 23.66 -38.32 22.59
CA HIS A 445 23.22 -38.06 21.21
C HIS A 445 21.88 -38.74 20.85
N THR A 446 21.24 -39.43 21.81
CA THR A 446 19.99 -40.15 21.57
C THR A 446 18.81 -39.39 22.19
N LYS A 447 17.67 -39.37 21.49
CA LYS A 447 16.42 -38.75 21.95
C LYS A 447 16.02 -39.27 23.34
N GLN A 448 15.40 -38.40 24.15
CA GLN A 448 15.12 -38.61 25.57
C GLN A 448 14.37 -39.93 25.88
N LYS A 449 13.50 -40.39 24.96
CA LYS A 449 12.74 -41.64 25.05
C LYS A 449 13.62 -42.91 25.13
N ASP A 450 14.78 -42.90 24.47
CA ASP A 450 15.67 -44.07 24.35
C ASP A 450 16.83 -44.06 25.36
N GLN A 451 17.00 -42.95 26.09
CA GLN A 451 18.08 -42.78 27.06
C GLN A 451 17.98 -43.74 28.25
N LYS A 452 16.78 -44.19 28.63
CA LYS A 452 16.58 -45.15 29.72
C LYS A 452 17.23 -46.51 29.43
N GLY A 453 17.07 -47.02 28.20
CA GLY A 453 17.67 -48.29 27.79
C GLY A 453 19.20 -48.24 27.74
N ILE A 454 19.77 -47.11 27.31
CA ILE A 454 21.21 -46.89 27.30
C ILE A 454 21.76 -46.73 28.73
N GLN A 455 21.02 -46.06 29.63
CA GLN A 455 21.40 -45.96 31.03
C GLN A 455 21.49 -47.33 31.71
N SER A 456 20.51 -48.20 31.51
CA SER A 456 20.55 -49.57 32.03
C SER A 456 21.78 -50.37 31.58
N LYS A 457 22.23 -50.16 30.33
CA LYS A 457 23.47 -50.79 29.82
C LYS A 457 24.73 -50.26 30.52
N ILE A 458 24.78 -48.95 30.80
CA ILE A 458 25.89 -48.33 31.54
C ILE A 458 25.94 -48.89 32.96
N ASP A 459 24.78 -49.02 33.62
CA ASP A 459 24.71 -49.53 34.99
C ASP A 459 25.13 -51.00 35.08
N LYS A 460 24.73 -51.84 34.10
CA LYS A 460 25.22 -53.22 33.98
C LYS A 460 26.74 -53.29 33.81
N LEU A 461 27.32 -52.43 32.97
CA LEU A 461 28.78 -52.39 32.77
C LEU A 461 29.51 -51.94 34.05
N LYS A 462 28.95 -50.98 34.80
CA LYS A 462 29.49 -50.57 36.11
C LYS A 462 29.42 -51.69 37.13
N GLU A 463 28.34 -52.46 37.16
CA GLU A 463 28.21 -53.60 38.07
C GLU A 463 29.19 -54.73 37.70
N GLN A 464 29.35 -55.01 36.40
CA GLN A 464 30.38 -55.93 35.93
C GLN A 464 31.79 -55.47 36.33
N LYS A 465 32.08 -54.17 36.20
CA LYS A 465 33.34 -53.56 36.64
C LYS A 465 33.55 -53.80 38.13
N LYS A 466 32.55 -53.46 38.96
CA LYS A 466 32.60 -53.61 40.42
C LYS A 466 32.83 -55.06 40.83
N SER A 467 32.10 -56.00 40.23
CA SER A 467 32.24 -57.43 40.49
C SER A 467 33.65 -57.96 40.14
N LYS A 468 34.16 -57.62 38.95
CA LYS A 468 35.53 -58.02 38.54
C LYS A 468 36.60 -57.42 39.45
N THR A 469 36.45 -56.17 39.85
CA THR A 469 37.38 -55.50 40.77
C THR A 469 37.34 -56.11 42.17
N GLN A 470 36.15 -56.45 42.71
CA GLN A 470 36.03 -57.15 43.99
C GLN A 470 36.67 -58.55 43.96
N ASN A 471 36.44 -59.31 42.88
CA ASN A 471 37.03 -60.65 42.71
C ASN A 471 38.56 -60.60 42.58
N PHE A 472 39.10 -59.55 41.99
CA PHE A 472 40.54 -59.34 41.91
C PHE A 472 41.13 -59.01 43.29
N TRP A 473 40.53 -58.06 44.02
CA TRP A 473 41.02 -57.66 45.34
C TRP A 473 40.92 -58.76 46.40
N SER A 474 39.89 -59.63 46.36
CA SER A 474 39.78 -60.76 47.29
C SER A 474 40.95 -61.75 47.14
N ARG A 475 41.44 -61.94 45.91
CA ARG A 475 42.58 -62.81 45.61
C ARG A 475 43.92 -62.20 46.01
N ILE A 476 44.08 -60.89 45.82
CA ILE A 476 45.26 -60.17 46.33
C ILE A 476 45.30 -60.21 47.86
N GLY A 477 44.16 -60.02 48.53
CA GLY A 477 44.05 -60.15 49.99
C GLY A 477 44.47 -61.54 50.49
N ALA A 478 44.21 -62.61 49.73
CA ALA A 478 44.67 -63.95 50.07
C ALA A 478 46.21 -64.10 49.98
N LEU A 479 46.89 -63.34 49.11
CA LEU A 479 48.35 -63.30 49.04
C LEU A 479 48.95 -62.62 50.29
N ALA A 480 48.36 -61.50 50.71
CA ALA A 480 48.80 -60.74 51.89
C ALA A 480 48.54 -61.49 53.21
N GLY A 481 47.37 -62.14 53.35
CA GLY A 481 46.97 -62.83 54.58
C GLY A 481 47.78 -64.11 54.88
N VAL A 482 48.30 -64.78 53.84
CA VAL A 482 49.11 -66.00 54.01
C VAL A 482 50.49 -65.69 54.58
N GLY A 483 51.06 -64.52 54.28
CA GLY A 483 52.30 -64.05 54.88
C GLY A 483 52.19 -63.82 56.38
N SER A 484 51.08 -63.22 56.83
CA SER A 484 50.82 -62.97 58.26
C SER A 484 50.51 -64.24 59.05
N LEU A 485 49.75 -65.18 58.48
CA LEU A 485 49.42 -66.46 59.15
C LEU A 485 50.62 -67.40 59.27
N LEU A 486 51.55 -67.40 58.29
CA LEU A 486 52.74 -68.24 58.33
C LEU A 486 53.81 -67.71 59.29
N LEU A 487 53.98 -66.39 59.39
CA LEU A 487 54.84 -65.77 60.41
C LEU A 487 54.35 -66.06 61.84
N ALA A 488 53.03 -66.14 62.05
CA ALA A 488 52.44 -66.47 63.35
C ALA A 488 52.47 -67.97 63.70
N ALA A 489 52.58 -68.86 62.70
CA ALA A 489 52.64 -70.31 62.91
C ALA A 489 54.08 -70.86 63.07
N LEU A 490 55.09 -70.03 62.82
CA LEU A 490 56.52 -70.39 62.87
C LEU A 490 57.33 -69.57 63.90
N ALA A 491 56.69 -68.63 64.59
CA ALA A 491 57.18 -67.98 65.82
C ALA A 491 56.66 -68.75 67.04
#